data_AF-A0A0G1SX65-F1
#
_entry.id   AF-A0A0G1SX65-F1
#
_cell.length_a   1.000
_cell.length_b   1.000
_cell.length_c   1.000
_cell.angle_alpha   90.00
_cell.angle_beta   90.00
_cell.angle_gamma   90.00
#
_symmetry.space_group_name_H-M   'P 1'
#
loop_
_entity.id
_entity.type
_entity.pdbx_description
1 polymer ?
#
loop_
_entity_poly.entity_id
_entity_poly.type
_entity_poly.pdbx_seq_one_letter_code
_entity_poly.pdbx_strand_id
1 'polypeptide(L)'
;MQAELSLPGDRVNYMKRKLFCLFLFSIFCLLFSRFAYAASFFFETKTTGVARSEFFTASLFLNTGDKEANAISGSLQVSLESCAIQSIARDDSVFTVWIEPPALRDNQITFSGIAPGGYSGGKGLVLAVTCAINQQKQWSVELASVRLLANDGLGTEISVDGMPVRAEFVPEIFPSSQPDITRDMVPPELFKPFVTQSPDAWEGKWVIIFETKDKDSGINHYEVFESRDRSPAAYGWNITESPYILSDQGRSSFIFIKAVDNAGNERIVVINPAQKDFSLIQMVIHSIIIITLVAGIVWYYVRYRKKTA
;
A
#
# COMPACT_ATOMS: atom_id res chain seq x y z
N MET A 1 8.53 -99.11 4.17
CA MET A 1 9.28 -97.84 4.03
C MET A 1 9.08 -97.35 2.61
N GLN A 2 7.95 -96.70 2.33
CA GLN A 2 7.65 -96.11 1.03
C GLN A 2 7.83 -94.60 1.15
N ALA A 3 8.84 -94.07 0.45
CA ALA A 3 9.00 -92.63 0.29
C ALA A 3 8.12 -92.19 -0.89
N GLU A 4 7.01 -91.53 -0.57
CA GLU A 4 6.19 -90.83 -1.58
C GLU A 4 7.05 -89.73 -2.23
N LEU A 5 7.47 -89.95 -3.47
CA LEU A 5 7.98 -88.90 -4.34
C LEU A 5 6.81 -87.96 -4.68
N SER A 6 6.66 -86.88 -3.91
CA SER A 6 5.79 -85.76 -4.27
C SER A 6 6.11 -85.26 -5.68
N LEU A 7 5.11 -85.31 -6.56
CA LEU A 7 5.22 -84.91 -7.96
C LEU A 7 5.58 -83.40 -8.04
N PRO A 8 6.39 -82.99 -9.05
CA PRO A 8 6.90 -81.62 -9.17
C PRO A 8 5.79 -80.53 -9.19
N GLY A 9 4.56 -80.88 -9.60
CA GLY A 9 3.41 -79.97 -9.58
C GLY A 9 2.95 -79.53 -8.18
N ASP A 10 3.06 -80.40 -7.17
CA ASP A 10 2.62 -80.08 -5.79
C ASP A 10 3.56 -79.07 -5.13
N ARG A 11 4.87 -79.15 -5.41
CA ARG A 11 5.84 -78.15 -4.93
C ARG A 11 5.61 -76.77 -5.55
N VAL A 12 5.27 -76.72 -6.83
CA VAL A 12 4.97 -75.45 -7.54
C VAL A 12 3.70 -74.82 -6.99
N ASN A 13 2.64 -75.60 -6.77
CA ASN A 13 1.39 -75.11 -6.18
C ASN A 13 1.56 -74.66 -4.73
N TYR A 14 2.38 -75.37 -3.94
CA TYR A 14 2.74 -74.98 -2.58
C TYR A 14 3.53 -73.66 -2.53
N MET A 15 4.51 -73.47 -3.43
CA MET A 15 5.25 -72.21 -3.55
C MET A 15 4.35 -71.04 -3.98
N LYS A 16 3.44 -71.24 -4.93
CA LYS A 16 2.47 -70.22 -5.36
C LYS A 16 1.54 -69.78 -4.22
N ARG A 17 1.04 -70.73 -3.42
CA ARG A 17 0.23 -70.44 -2.22
C ARG A 17 1.01 -69.66 -1.17
N LYS A 18 2.27 -70.03 -0.90
CA LYS A 18 3.15 -69.28 0.02
C LYS A 18 3.39 -67.84 -0.46
N LEU A 19 3.68 -67.67 -1.75
CA LEU A 19 3.90 -66.36 -2.35
C LEU A 19 2.64 -65.49 -2.30
N PHE A 20 1.47 -66.09 -2.55
CA PHE A 20 0.17 -65.42 -2.42
C PHE A 20 -0.14 -65.02 -0.97
N CYS A 21 0.13 -65.88 0.01
CA CYS A 21 -0.02 -65.53 1.43
C CYS A 21 0.94 -64.42 1.87
N LEU A 22 2.19 -64.43 1.39
CA LEU A 22 3.16 -63.36 1.64
C LEU A 22 2.71 -62.02 1.02
N PHE A 23 2.14 -62.08 -0.19
CA PHE A 23 1.57 -60.91 -0.86
C PHE A 23 0.37 -60.34 -0.08
N LEU A 24 -0.56 -61.19 0.36
CA LEU A 24 -1.70 -60.78 1.19
C LEU A 24 -1.26 -60.22 2.55
N PHE A 25 -0.25 -60.82 3.18
CA PHE A 25 0.32 -60.32 4.42
C PHE A 25 0.98 -58.95 4.24
N SER A 26 1.69 -58.73 3.13
CA SER A 26 2.25 -57.43 2.77
C SER A 26 1.17 -56.36 2.57
N ILE A 27 0.09 -56.68 1.84
CA ILE A 27 -1.07 -55.77 1.68
C ILE A 27 -1.71 -55.48 3.04
N PHE A 28 -1.89 -56.49 3.88
CA PHE A 28 -2.41 -56.31 5.24
C PHE A 28 -1.53 -55.35 6.04
N CYS A 29 -0.21 -55.51 6.06
CA CYS A 29 0.70 -54.58 6.73
C CYS A 29 0.58 -53.13 6.20
N LEU A 30 0.37 -52.94 4.89
CA LEU A 30 0.17 -51.62 4.29
C LEU A 30 -1.18 -50.99 4.67
N LEU A 31 -2.24 -51.79 4.84
CA LEU A 31 -3.57 -51.33 5.27
C LEU A 31 -3.62 -50.90 6.75
N PHE A 32 -2.66 -51.33 7.57
CA PHE A 32 -2.55 -50.94 8.98
C PHE A 32 -1.47 -49.86 9.22
N SER A 33 -0.99 -49.22 8.16
CA SER A 33 -0.13 -48.04 8.30
C SER A 33 -0.89 -46.94 9.04
N ARG A 34 -0.50 -46.66 10.28
CA ARG A 34 -1.07 -45.55 11.06
C ARG A 34 -0.42 -44.26 10.62
N PHE A 35 -1.21 -43.30 10.19
CA PHE A 35 -0.76 -41.92 10.06
C PHE A 35 -0.44 -41.40 11.47
N ALA A 36 0.84 -41.15 11.73
CA ALA A 36 1.25 -40.43 12.92
C ALA A 36 1.06 -38.93 12.64
N TYR A 37 0.00 -38.33 13.18
CA TYR A 37 -0.11 -36.88 13.24
C TYR A 37 0.76 -36.37 14.39
N ALA A 38 1.76 -35.58 14.04
CA ALA A 38 2.54 -34.80 15.00
C ALA A 38 1.78 -33.52 15.35
N ALA A 39 1.94 -33.05 16.57
CA ALA A 39 1.49 -31.72 16.94
C ALA A 39 2.35 -30.66 16.22
N SER A 40 1.82 -29.46 16.03
CA SER A 40 2.58 -28.35 15.47
C SER A 40 2.31 -27.06 16.22
N PHE A 41 3.30 -26.18 16.20
CA PHE A 41 3.19 -24.82 16.71
C PHE A 41 3.30 -23.83 15.56
N PHE A 42 2.64 -22.70 15.70
CA PHE A 42 2.72 -21.61 14.72
C PHE A 42 2.49 -20.27 15.41
N PHE A 43 3.02 -19.19 14.83
CA PHE A 43 2.74 -17.84 15.29
C PHE A 43 1.69 -17.16 14.41
N GLU A 44 0.83 -16.38 15.03
CA GLU A 44 0.11 -15.30 14.34
C GLU A 44 0.59 -13.96 14.87
N THR A 45 0.78 -13.01 13.95
CA THR A 45 1.35 -11.71 14.28
C THR A 45 0.33 -10.60 14.04
N LYS A 46 0.38 -9.56 14.87
CA LYS A 46 -0.48 -8.38 14.74
C LYS A 46 0.30 -7.14 15.11
N THR A 47 0.29 -6.14 14.23
CA THR A 47 0.83 -4.81 14.49
C THR A 47 -0.29 -3.83 14.80
N THR A 48 -0.14 -3.04 15.85
CA THR A 48 -1.09 -1.99 16.25
C THR A 48 -0.33 -0.76 16.75
N GLY A 49 -0.78 0.45 16.42
CA GLY A 49 -0.15 1.67 16.90
C GLY A 49 -0.24 2.82 15.89
N VAL A 50 0.38 3.95 16.24
CA VAL A 50 0.46 5.14 15.37
C VAL A 50 1.91 5.61 15.35
N ALA A 51 2.49 5.69 14.15
CA ALA A 51 3.75 6.33 13.70
C ALA A 51 5.03 6.26 14.57
N ARG A 52 4.98 6.43 15.89
CA ARG A 52 6.12 6.42 16.83
C ARG A 52 5.95 5.43 18.00
N SER A 53 4.82 4.75 18.11
CA SER A 53 4.59 3.72 19.12
C SER A 53 3.78 2.57 18.51
N GLU A 54 4.49 1.67 17.86
CA GLU A 54 3.94 0.44 17.30
C GLU A 54 4.21 -0.73 18.23
N PHE A 55 3.14 -1.46 18.51
CA PHE A 55 3.18 -2.71 19.24
C PHE A 55 3.01 -3.86 18.26
N PHE A 56 3.92 -4.82 18.34
CA PHE A 56 3.81 -6.07 17.61
C PHE A 56 3.58 -7.19 18.59
N THR A 57 2.51 -7.92 18.33
CA THR A 57 2.10 -9.06 19.13
C THR A 57 2.36 -10.31 18.33
N ALA A 58 3.19 -11.21 18.85
CA ALA A 58 3.39 -12.55 18.34
C ALA A 58 2.68 -13.56 19.26
N SER A 59 1.63 -14.19 18.76
CA SER A 59 0.80 -15.15 19.50
C SER A 59 1.17 -16.56 19.09
N LEU A 60 1.67 -17.37 20.03
CA LEU A 60 2.02 -18.77 19.81
C LEU A 60 0.78 -19.65 19.95
N PHE A 61 0.46 -20.42 18.91
CA PHE A 61 -0.65 -21.36 18.89
C PHE A 61 -0.18 -22.81 18.79
N LEU A 62 -0.97 -23.72 19.37
CA LEU A 62 -0.83 -25.17 19.32
C LEU A 62 -1.94 -25.77 18.46
N ASN A 63 -1.54 -26.63 17.52
CA ASN A 63 -2.40 -27.60 16.85
C ASN A 63 -2.01 -29.00 17.36
N THR A 64 -2.95 -29.70 18.01
CA THR A 64 -2.68 -31.03 18.56
C THR A 64 -2.87 -32.17 17.55
N GLY A 65 -3.33 -31.87 16.33
CA GLY A 65 -3.69 -32.88 15.34
C GLY A 65 -4.82 -33.77 15.85
N ASP A 66 -4.58 -35.08 15.91
CA ASP A 66 -5.50 -36.09 16.46
C ASP A 66 -5.23 -36.41 17.94
N LYS A 67 -4.28 -35.72 18.57
CA LYS A 67 -3.90 -35.93 19.98
C LYS A 67 -4.63 -34.97 20.90
N GLU A 68 -4.56 -35.30 22.19
CA GLU A 68 -4.98 -34.46 23.29
C GLU A 68 -3.77 -34.23 24.19
N ALA A 69 -3.44 -32.97 24.45
CA ALA A 69 -2.27 -32.57 25.23
C ALA A 69 -2.69 -31.93 26.56
N ASN A 70 -1.93 -32.17 27.63
CA ASN A 70 -2.24 -31.60 28.95
C ASN A 70 -1.06 -30.93 29.66
N ALA A 71 0.17 -31.05 29.16
CA ALA A 71 1.33 -30.38 29.74
C ALA A 71 2.29 -29.92 28.65
N ILE A 72 2.89 -28.75 28.88
CA ILE A 72 3.86 -28.13 28.00
C ILE A 72 5.02 -27.58 28.81
N SER A 73 6.23 -27.71 28.28
CA SER A 73 7.39 -26.95 28.75
C SER A 73 8.23 -26.53 27.56
N GLY A 74 8.80 -25.34 27.58
CA GLY A 74 9.58 -24.86 26.45
C GLY A 74 10.27 -23.53 26.71
N SER A 75 10.92 -23.03 25.67
CA SER A 75 11.59 -21.74 25.68
C SER A 75 11.40 -20.99 24.37
N LEU A 76 11.14 -19.68 24.49
CA LEU A 76 11.21 -18.75 23.37
C LEU A 76 12.51 -17.97 23.41
N GLN A 77 13.22 -17.91 22.29
CA GLN A 77 14.34 -17.01 22.09
C GLN A 77 13.84 -15.68 21.52
N VAL A 78 14.24 -14.56 22.11
CA VAL A 78 13.79 -13.22 21.72
C VAL A 78 14.99 -12.34 21.38
N SER A 79 14.99 -11.69 20.21
CA SER A 79 16.04 -10.73 19.86
C SER A 79 15.79 -9.36 20.52
N LEU A 80 16.42 -9.02 21.64
CA LEU A 80 16.14 -7.77 22.37
C LEU A 80 16.79 -6.49 21.79
N GLU A 81 17.60 -6.58 20.72
CA GLU A 81 18.36 -5.42 20.19
C GLU A 81 17.50 -4.30 19.54
N SER A 82 16.21 -4.58 19.37
CA SER A 82 15.27 -3.84 18.51
C SER A 82 13.90 -3.60 19.16
N CYS A 83 13.71 -4.09 20.38
CA CYS A 83 12.39 -4.27 20.99
C CYS A 83 12.42 -4.18 22.51
N ALA A 84 11.48 -3.44 23.09
CA ALA A 84 11.17 -3.51 24.52
C ALA A 84 9.92 -4.37 24.73
N ILE A 85 10.07 -5.54 25.35
CA ILE A 85 8.94 -6.42 25.68
C ILE A 85 8.03 -5.72 26.68
N GLN A 86 6.77 -5.50 26.27
CA GLN A 86 5.75 -4.80 27.06
C GLN A 86 4.93 -5.78 27.89
N SER A 87 4.57 -6.91 27.29
CA SER A 87 3.77 -7.93 27.97
C SER A 87 4.04 -9.32 27.44
N ILE A 88 3.83 -10.31 28.30
CA ILE A 88 3.74 -11.73 27.96
C ILE A 88 2.40 -12.20 28.50
N ALA A 89 1.38 -12.16 27.64
CA ALA A 89 0.00 -12.45 27.98
C ALA A 89 -0.29 -13.95 27.90
N ARG A 90 -1.20 -14.40 28.76
CA ARG A 90 -1.66 -15.80 28.87
C ARG A 90 -3.18 -15.89 28.97
N ASP A 91 -3.86 -14.76 28.77
CA ASP A 91 -5.32 -14.70 28.72
C ASP A 91 -5.76 -15.60 27.56
N ASP A 92 -6.80 -16.39 27.80
CA ASP A 92 -7.30 -17.40 26.86
C ASP A 92 -6.31 -18.53 26.47
N SER A 93 -5.22 -18.69 27.23
CA SER A 93 -4.31 -19.83 27.04
C SER A 93 -5.02 -21.16 27.31
N VAL A 94 -4.72 -22.16 26.48
CA VAL A 94 -5.16 -23.54 26.71
C VAL A 94 -4.49 -24.16 27.94
N PHE A 95 -3.32 -23.64 28.34
CA PHE A 95 -2.63 -24.02 29.57
C PHE A 95 -2.95 -23.01 30.68
N THR A 96 -3.79 -23.41 31.63
CA THR A 96 -4.38 -22.51 32.62
C THR A 96 -3.63 -22.49 33.95
N VAL A 97 -2.81 -23.50 34.24
CA VAL A 97 -2.02 -23.59 35.48
C VAL A 97 -0.54 -23.62 35.12
N TRP A 98 0.23 -22.66 35.62
CA TRP A 98 1.65 -22.49 35.28
C TRP A 98 2.53 -22.84 36.47
N ILE A 99 3.43 -23.81 36.27
CA ILE A 99 4.48 -24.17 37.24
C ILE A 99 5.63 -23.17 37.10
N GLU A 100 5.98 -22.86 35.85
CA GLU A 100 6.88 -21.76 35.50
C GLU A 100 6.12 -20.82 34.57
N PRO A 101 5.58 -19.71 35.10
CA PRO A 101 4.87 -18.74 34.28
C PRO A 101 5.82 -18.08 33.28
N PRO A 102 5.42 -17.95 31.99
CA PRO A 102 6.19 -17.25 30.97
C PRO A 102 6.71 -15.89 31.47
N ALA A 103 8.03 -15.74 31.53
CA ALA A 103 8.72 -14.52 31.94
C ALA A 103 10.04 -14.35 31.19
N LEU A 104 10.38 -13.12 30.82
CA LEU A 104 11.62 -12.81 30.12
C LEU A 104 12.82 -12.79 31.09
N ARG A 105 13.87 -13.55 30.77
CA ARG A 105 15.19 -13.53 31.43
C ARG A 105 16.27 -13.72 30.37
N ASP A 106 17.24 -12.80 30.30
CA ASP A 106 18.41 -12.91 29.41
C ASP A 106 18.07 -13.31 27.96
N ASN A 107 17.13 -12.58 27.34
CA ASN A 107 16.62 -12.82 25.97
C ASN A 107 15.82 -14.10 25.77
N GLN A 108 15.47 -14.81 26.84
CA GLN A 108 14.73 -16.06 26.79
C GLN A 108 13.44 -15.96 27.61
N ILE A 109 12.34 -16.53 27.10
CA ILE A 109 11.10 -16.72 27.84
C ILE A 109 10.94 -18.21 28.09
N THR A 110 11.19 -18.65 29.31
CA THR A 110 10.95 -20.04 29.74
C THR A 110 9.53 -20.18 30.25
N PHE A 111 8.92 -21.34 30.01
CA PHE A 111 7.57 -21.61 30.46
C PHE A 111 7.32 -23.10 30.70
N SER A 112 6.48 -23.39 31.69
CA SER A 112 6.00 -24.74 32.00
C SER A 112 4.60 -24.67 32.60
N GLY A 113 3.65 -25.36 31.98
CA GLY A 113 2.24 -25.27 32.36
C GLY A 113 1.45 -26.53 32.02
N ILE A 114 0.27 -26.62 32.61
CA ILE A 114 -0.68 -27.73 32.45
C ILE A 114 -2.07 -27.20 32.08
N ALA A 115 -2.81 -28.03 31.35
CA ALA A 115 -4.19 -27.86 30.94
C ALA A 115 -5.03 -28.96 31.62
N PRO A 116 -5.59 -28.71 32.81
CA PRO A 116 -6.45 -29.67 33.47
C PRO A 116 -7.63 -30.06 32.58
N GLY A 117 -7.84 -31.35 32.36
CA GLY A 117 -8.87 -31.84 31.44
C GLY A 117 -8.41 -31.98 29.98
N GLY A 118 -7.19 -31.54 29.65
CA GLY A 118 -6.59 -31.67 28.33
C GLY A 118 -7.10 -30.65 27.31
N TYR A 119 -6.36 -30.53 26.21
CA TYR A 119 -6.73 -29.72 25.05
C TYR A 119 -6.59 -30.56 23.78
N SER A 120 -7.62 -30.52 22.94
CA SER A 120 -7.61 -31.06 21.59
C SER A 120 -8.21 -30.04 20.63
N GLY A 121 -7.46 -29.64 19.61
CA GLY A 121 -7.93 -28.66 18.64
C GLY A 121 -6.82 -28.10 17.75
N GLY A 122 -7.24 -27.43 16.68
CA GLY A 122 -6.34 -26.93 15.64
C GLY A 122 -5.70 -25.57 15.93
N LYS A 123 -6.19 -24.82 16.91
CA LYS A 123 -5.73 -23.44 17.20
C LYS A 123 -5.93 -23.07 18.67
N GLY A 124 -5.05 -23.56 19.52
CA GLY A 124 -5.07 -23.30 20.96
C GLY A 124 -4.01 -22.27 21.33
N LEU A 125 -4.38 -21.14 21.90
CA LEU A 125 -3.40 -20.13 22.31
C LEU A 125 -2.53 -20.70 23.43
N VAL A 126 -1.22 -20.54 23.32
CA VAL A 126 -0.26 -20.91 24.38
C VAL A 126 0.10 -19.67 25.19
N LEU A 127 0.61 -18.65 24.52
CA LEU A 127 0.97 -17.33 25.08
C LEU A 127 1.08 -16.31 23.95
N ALA A 128 1.01 -15.02 24.29
CA ALA A 128 1.28 -13.93 23.36
C ALA A 128 2.36 -13.01 23.91
N VAL A 129 3.37 -12.70 23.07
CA VAL A 129 4.45 -11.77 23.40
C VAL A 129 4.19 -10.45 22.69
N THR A 130 4.04 -9.38 23.46
CA THR A 130 3.87 -8.02 22.91
C THR A 130 5.16 -7.23 23.08
N CYS A 131 5.65 -6.75 21.95
CA CYS A 131 6.84 -5.94 21.82
C CYS A 131 6.47 -4.51 21.45
N ALA A 132 7.08 -3.50 22.09
CA ALA A 132 7.14 -2.16 21.52
C ALA A 132 8.34 -2.09 20.57
N ILE A 133 8.09 -1.93 19.27
CA ILE A 133 9.12 -1.96 18.25
C ILE A 133 9.70 -0.57 18.00
N ASN A 134 11.01 -0.51 17.78
CA ASN A 134 11.65 0.59 17.09
C ASN A 134 11.72 0.29 15.57
N GLN A 135 10.98 1.05 14.75
CA GLN A 135 10.74 0.84 13.30
C GLN A 135 11.99 0.70 12.41
N GLN A 136 13.20 0.83 12.95
CA GLN A 136 14.44 0.79 12.19
C GLN A 136 15.17 -0.56 12.24
N LYS A 137 14.71 -1.51 13.05
CA LYS A 137 15.41 -2.78 13.24
C LYS A 137 14.48 -3.98 13.21
N GLN A 138 14.95 -5.05 12.58
CA GLN A 138 14.29 -6.35 12.59
C GLN A 138 14.22 -6.90 14.01
N TRP A 139 13.11 -7.56 14.31
CA TRP A 139 12.88 -8.26 15.57
C TRP A 139 12.33 -9.66 15.29
N SER A 140 12.68 -10.63 16.12
CA SER A 140 12.20 -12.00 16.01
C SER A 140 11.94 -12.62 17.38
N VAL A 141 10.95 -13.51 17.41
CA VAL A 141 10.71 -14.46 18.49
C VAL A 141 10.63 -15.87 17.91
N GLU A 142 11.33 -16.80 18.53
CA GLU A 142 11.50 -18.16 18.05
C GLU A 142 11.19 -19.16 19.15
N LEU A 143 10.38 -20.18 18.86
CA LEU A 143 10.21 -21.33 19.73
C LEU A 143 11.44 -22.23 19.59
N ALA A 144 12.40 -22.05 20.49
CA ALA A 144 13.70 -22.73 20.46
C ALA A 144 13.61 -24.18 20.95
N SER A 145 12.78 -24.44 21.95
CA SER A 145 12.53 -25.79 22.45
C SER A 145 11.11 -25.93 22.96
N VAL A 146 10.54 -27.12 22.79
CA VAL A 146 9.24 -27.46 23.35
C VAL A 146 9.17 -28.95 23.64
N ARG A 147 8.45 -29.28 24.70
CA ARG A 147 8.06 -30.62 25.08
C ARG A 147 6.58 -30.60 25.38
N LEU A 148 5.82 -31.45 24.70
CA LEU A 148 4.37 -31.53 24.81
C LEU A 148 3.99 -32.94 25.28
N LEU A 149 3.18 -33.05 26.32
CA LEU A 149 2.77 -34.35 26.87
C LEU A 149 1.28 -34.59 26.64
N ALA A 150 0.95 -35.85 26.36
CA ALA A 150 -0.40 -36.33 26.12
C ALA A 150 -1.23 -36.39 27.41
N ASN A 151 -2.55 -36.18 27.26
CA ASN A 151 -3.52 -36.38 28.34
C ASN A 151 -3.89 -37.85 28.54
N ASP A 152 -2.90 -38.73 28.73
CA ASP A 152 -3.11 -40.18 28.85
C ASP A 152 -2.85 -40.73 30.27
N GLY A 153 -2.51 -39.85 31.21
CA GLY A 153 -2.15 -40.22 32.59
C GLY A 153 -0.75 -40.85 32.74
N LEU A 154 -0.04 -41.12 31.65
CA LEU A 154 1.33 -41.65 31.63
C LEU A 154 2.36 -40.57 31.32
N GLY A 155 1.93 -39.44 30.75
CA GLY A 155 2.80 -38.34 30.34
C GLY A 155 3.58 -38.70 29.08
N THR A 156 2.96 -39.43 28.14
CA THR A 156 3.59 -39.78 26.86
C THR A 156 3.91 -38.51 26.08
N GLU A 157 5.13 -38.42 25.56
CA GLU A 157 5.55 -37.26 24.78
C GLU A 157 4.92 -37.28 23.37
N ILE A 158 4.33 -36.16 22.97
CA ILE A 158 3.77 -35.95 21.65
C ILE A 158 4.87 -35.40 20.75
N SER A 159 5.12 -36.08 19.62
CA SER A 159 6.04 -35.58 18.60
C SER A 159 5.56 -34.26 18.04
N VAL A 160 6.48 -33.31 17.90
CA VAL A 160 6.22 -31.97 17.35
C VAL A 160 6.92 -31.83 16.01
N ASP A 161 6.20 -31.35 15.00
CA ASP A 161 6.71 -31.09 13.66
C ASP A 161 6.94 -29.58 13.42
N GLY A 162 7.79 -29.26 12.43
CA GLY A 162 7.98 -27.90 11.95
C GLY A 162 8.85 -26.99 12.84
N MET A 163 9.77 -27.55 13.64
CA MET A 163 10.68 -26.78 14.50
C MET A 163 12.00 -26.42 13.79
N PRO A 164 12.60 -25.23 14.07
CA PRO A 164 12.08 -24.18 14.94
C PRO A 164 10.96 -23.37 14.28
N VAL A 165 10.06 -22.83 15.10
CA VAL A 165 8.96 -21.97 14.65
C VAL A 165 9.31 -20.53 15.00
N ARG A 166 9.19 -19.60 14.05
CA ARG A 166 9.64 -18.21 14.22
C ARG A 166 8.62 -17.21 13.72
N ALA A 167 8.44 -16.14 14.48
CA ALA A 167 7.77 -14.93 14.04
C ALA A 167 8.78 -13.80 13.96
N GLU A 168 8.68 -13.00 12.91
CA GLU A 168 9.56 -11.87 12.69
C GLU A 168 8.73 -10.62 12.38
N PHE A 169 9.16 -9.51 12.97
CA PHE A 169 8.86 -8.19 12.46
C PHE A 169 10.05 -7.75 11.61
N VAL A 170 9.82 -7.67 10.31
CA VAL A 170 10.71 -6.99 9.39
C VAL A 170 10.14 -5.59 9.25
N PRO A 171 10.87 -4.53 9.66
CA PRO A 171 10.40 -3.18 9.38
C PRO A 171 10.17 -3.09 7.88
N GLU A 172 9.04 -2.51 7.48
CA GLU A 172 8.87 -2.11 6.10
C GLU A 172 10.07 -1.22 5.79
N ILE A 173 10.97 -1.73 4.95
CA ILE A 173 12.00 -0.92 4.33
C ILE A 173 11.19 -0.01 3.42
N PHE A 174 10.67 1.10 3.95
CA PHE A 174 10.67 2.31 3.16
C PHE A 174 12.12 2.41 2.74
N PRO A 175 12.46 2.25 1.44
CA PRO A 175 13.82 2.50 1.00
C PRO A 175 14.20 3.79 1.70
N SER A 176 15.27 3.72 2.50
CA SER A 176 15.75 4.92 3.16
C SER A 176 15.81 5.93 2.05
N SER A 177 14.94 6.92 2.08
CA SER A 177 15.19 8.10 1.31
C SER A 177 16.37 8.75 2.05
N GLN A 178 17.58 8.20 1.89
CA GLN A 178 18.57 9.06 1.27
C GLN A 178 17.80 9.61 0.07
N PRO A 179 17.43 10.90 0.05
CA PRO A 179 16.74 11.43 -1.11
C PRO A 179 17.61 10.99 -2.27
N ASP A 180 17.09 10.05 -3.07
CA ASP A 180 17.63 9.87 -4.38
C ASP A 180 17.46 11.26 -4.95
N ILE A 181 18.57 11.96 -5.17
CA ILE A 181 18.55 13.23 -5.87
C ILE A 181 18.33 12.87 -7.34
N THR A 182 17.30 12.08 -7.63
CA THR A 182 16.52 12.24 -8.84
C THR A 182 15.92 13.62 -8.72
N ARG A 183 16.73 14.60 -9.12
CA ARG A 183 16.27 15.95 -9.41
C ARG A 183 15.04 15.77 -10.28
N ASP A 184 13.89 16.14 -9.76
CA ASP A 184 12.68 16.21 -10.54
C ASP A 184 12.97 17.15 -11.73
N MET A 185 12.86 16.59 -12.93
CA MET A 185 13.02 17.29 -14.21
C MET A 185 11.69 17.41 -14.95
N VAL A 186 10.58 17.03 -14.31
CA VAL A 186 9.25 17.02 -14.89
C VAL A 186 8.59 18.36 -14.55
N PRO A 187 8.27 19.19 -15.55
CA PRO A 187 7.57 20.44 -15.27
C PRO A 187 6.13 20.19 -14.82
N PRO A 188 5.54 21.10 -14.01
CA PRO A 188 4.17 21.00 -13.53
C PRO A 188 3.15 20.61 -14.59
N GLU A 189 2.05 19.97 -14.18
CA GLU A 189 0.99 19.55 -15.10
C GLU A 189 0.47 20.73 -15.94
N LEU A 190 0.05 20.44 -17.17
CA LEU A 190 -0.55 21.46 -18.03
C LEU A 190 -1.90 21.88 -17.45
N PHE A 191 -2.10 23.19 -17.27
CA PHE A 191 -3.32 23.75 -16.70
C PHE A 191 -3.97 24.76 -17.65
N LYS A 192 -5.24 25.05 -17.39
CA LYS A 192 -6.02 26.00 -18.16
C LYS A 192 -6.53 27.13 -17.26
N PRO A 193 -5.92 28.32 -17.32
CA PRO A 193 -6.40 29.49 -16.62
C PRO A 193 -7.81 29.89 -17.05
N PHE A 194 -8.60 30.39 -16.10
CA PHE A 194 -9.95 30.90 -16.30
C PHE A 194 -10.00 32.40 -16.06
N VAL A 195 -10.36 33.17 -17.08
CA VAL A 195 -10.50 34.64 -17.00
C VAL A 195 -11.96 34.97 -16.70
N THR A 196 -12.20 35.73 -15.63
CA THR A 196 -13.55 36.10 -15.18
C THR A 196 -13.61 37.52 -14.63
N GLN A 197 -14.82 38.06 -14.52
CA GLN A 197 -15.12 39.36 -13.93
C GLN A 197 -16.46 39.23 -13.19
N SER A 198 -16.57 39.77 -11.99
CA SER A 198 -17.82 39.80 -11.23
C SER A 198 -18.04 41.20 -10.66
N PRO A 199 -19.20 41.85 -10.88
CA PRO A 199 -19.49 43.14 -10.24
C PRO A 199 -19.45 43.09 -8.70
N ASP A 200 -19.76 41.92 -8.14
CA ASP A 200 -19.87 41.70 -6.69
C ASP A 200 -18.56 41.26 -6.04
N ALA A 201 -17.50 41.01 -6.81
CA ALA A 201 -16.20 40.55 -6.31
C ALA A 201 -15.03 41.23 -7.04
N TRP A 202 -13.90 41.44 -6.36
CA TRP A 202 -12.71 42.11 -6.92
C TRP A 202 -12.99 43.48 -7.56
N GLU A 203 -13.95 44.22 -7.01
CA GLU A 203 -14.34 45.56 -7.48
C GLU A 203 -14.74 45.59 -8.97
N GLY A 204 -15.28 44.50 -9.50
CA GLY A 204 -15.63 44.42 -10.92
C GLY A 204 -14.41 44.38 -11.84
N LYS A 205 -13.21 44.05 -11.35
CA LYS A 205 -12.01 43.91 -12.19
C LYS A 205 -11.95 42.53 -12.84
N TRP A 206 -11.33 42.46 -14.01
CA TRP A 206 -10.94 41.21 -14.63
C TRP A 206 -9.87 40.53 -13.80
N VAL A 207 -10.11 39.25 -13.48
CA VAL A 207 -9.21 38.39 -12.74
C VAL A 207 -8.95 37.10 -13.50
N ILE A 208 -7.82 36.46 -13.23
CA ILE A 208 -7.50 35.13 -13.71
C ILE A 208 -7.41 34.19 -12.51
N ILE A 209 -8.10 33.07 -12.62
CA ILE A 209 -8.01 31.95 -11.70
C ILE A 209 -7.22 30.85 -12.40
N PHE A 210 -6.17 30.37 -11.78
CA PHE A 210 -5.38 29.25 -12.26
C PHE A 210 -4.96 28.36 -11.09
N GLU A 211 -4.77 27.08 -11.39
CA GLU A 211 -4.24 26.09 -10.47
C GLU A 211 -3.62 24.97 -11.30
N THR A 212 -2.49 24.45 -10.84
CA THR A 212 -1.91 23.23 -11.37
C THR A 212 -1.36 22.38 -10.23
N LYS A 213 -0.97 21.15 -10.56
CA LYS A 213 -0.36 20.20 -9.64
C LYS A 213 0.95 19.73 -10.22
N ASP A 214 1.88 19.45 -9.33
CA ASP A 214 3.05 18.65 -9.65
C ASP A 214 3.04 17.42 -8.74
N LYS A 215 3.29 16.24 -9.31
CA LYS A 215 3.13 14.96 -8.62
C LYS A 215 4.37 14.56 -7.83
N ASP A 216 5.52 15.13 -8.16
CA ASP A 216 6.81 14.69 -7.66
C ASP A 216 7.32 15.64 -6.57
N SER A 217 7.45 16.94 -6.89
CA SER A 217 7.94 17.97 -5.97
C SER A 217 6.86 18.95 -5.50
N GLY A 218 5.72 19.03 -6.18
CA GLY A 218 4.62 19.94 -5.84
C GLY A 218 4.92 21.40 -6.21
N ILE A 219 3.90 22.28 -6.17
CA ILE A 219 4.03 23.67 -6.62
C ILE A 219 4.69 24.54 -5.56
N ASN A 220 5.68 25.33 -5.97
CA ASN A 220 6.34 26.33 -5.13
C ASN A 220 5.62 27.68 -5.20
N HIS A 221 5.48 28.25 -6.41
CA HIS A 221 4.80 29.53 -6.63
C HIS A 221 4.35 29.70 -8.08
N TYR A 222 3.60 30.77 -8.34
CA TYR A 222 3.22 31.21 -9.67
C TYR A 222 3.80 32.58 -9.98
N GLU A 223 4.09 32.82 -11.25
CA GLU A 223 4.47 34.13 -11.76
C GLU A 223 3.56 34.54 -12.93
N VAL A 224 3.20 35.82 -12.99
CA VAL A 224 2.42 36.38 -14.10
C VAL A 224 3.16 37.52 -14.77
N PHE A 225 3.12 37.52 -16.10
CA PHE A 225 3.67 38.57 -16.95
C PHE A 225 2.65 38.97 -18.03
N GLU A 226 2.36 40.27 -18.12
CA GLU A 226 1.46 40.84 -19.14
C GLU A 226 2.28 41.64 -20.16
N SER A 227 2.13 41.33 -21.44
CA SER A 227 2.85 42.04 -22.52
C SER A 227 2.02 42.21 -23.78
N ARG A 228 2.30 43.28 -24.53
CA ARG A 228 1.77 43.47 -25.90
C ARG A 228 2.45 42.55 -26.92
N ASP A 229 3.64 42.06 -26.59
CA ASP A 229 4.40 41.16 -27.44
C ASP A 229 3.96 39.73 -27.25
N ARG A 230 4.04 38.95 -28.33
CA ARG A 230 3.66 37.52 -28.35
C ARG A 230 4.66 36.62 -27.60
N SER A 231 5.76 37.18 -27.12
CA SER A 231 6.80 36.46 -26.37
C SER A 231 6.99 37.09 -24.99
N PRO A 232 7.20 36.27 -23.94
CA PRO A 232 7.48 36.80 -22.61
C PRO A 232 8.90 37.40 -22.55
N ALA A 233 9.08 38.43 -21.72
CA ALA A 233 10.40 38.99 -21.46
C ALA A 233 11.19 38.09 -20.48
N ALA A 234 12.53 38.23 -20.50
CA ALA A 234 13.40 37.53 -19.56
C ALA A 234 13.29 38.04 -18.11
N TYR A 235 12.71 39.22 -17.91
CA TYR A 235 12.55 39.90 -16.63
C TYR A 235 11.19 40.60 -16.55
N GLY A 236 10.74 40.94 -15.34
CA GLY A 236 9.46 41.64 -15.12
C GLY A 236 8.28 40.73 -14.77
N TRP A 237 8.53 39.46 -14.47
CA TRP A 237 7.55 38.53 -13.94
C TRP A 237 7.19 38.89 -12.49
N ASN A 238 5.89 38.86 -12.17
CA ASN A 238 5.40 39.13 -10.82
C ASN A 238 5.00 37.81 -10.14
N ILE A 239 5.69 37.47 -9.04
CA ILE A 239 5.27 36.35 -8.18
C ILE A 239 3.90 36.67 -7.59
N THR A 240 2.96 35.73 -7.70
CA THR A 240 1.58 35.95 -7.32
C THR A 240 0.87 34.66 -6.92
N GLU A 241 -0.35 34.81 -6.43
CA GLU A 241 -1.27 33.72 -6.11
C GLU A 241 -2.55 33.85 -6.96
N SER A 242 -3.30 32.75 -7.03
CA SER A 242 -4.62 32.74 -7.65
C SER A 242 -5.68 33.11 -6.62
N PRO A 243 -6.63 34.01 -6.91
CA PRO A 243 -6.84 34.73 -8.18
C PRO A 243 -5.92 35.94 -8.39
N TYR A 244 -5.46 36.15 -9.63
CA TYR A 244 -4.66 37.31 -10.04
C TYR A 244 -5.52 38.40 -10.69
N ILE A 245 -5.45 39.64 -10.19
CA ILE A 245 -6.14 40.80 -10.79
C ILE A 245 -5.30 41.34 -11.95
N LEU A 246 -5.89 41.45 -13.14
CA LEU A 246 -5.18 41.95 -14.33
C LEU A 246 -4.76 43.41 -14.20
N SER A 247 -3.57 43.71 -14.69
CA SER A 247 -3.10 45.08 -14.90
C SER A 247 -3.75 45.67 -16.16
N ASP A 248 -3.78 44.92 -17.28
CA ASP A 248 -4.52 45.31 -18.48
C ASP A 248 -6.00 44.89 -18.40
N GLN A 249 -6.80 45.75 -17.76
CA GLN A 249 -8.25 45.61 -17.72
C GLN A 249 -8.93 45.73 -19.09
N GLY A 250 -8.21 46.20 -20.12
CA GLY A 250 -8.66 46.19 -21.52
C GLY A 250 -8.50 44.84 -22.22
N ARG A 251 -7.88 43.85 -21.56
CA ARG A 251 -7.62 42.47 -22.05
C ARG A 251 -6.98 42.44 -23.44
N SER A 252 -6.07 43.36 -23.69
CA SER A 252 -5.43 43.58 -24.99
C SER A 252 -3.95 43.19 -25.01
N SER A 253 -3.45 42.66 -23.91
CA SER A 253 -2.13 42.05 -23.72
C SER A 253 -2.20 40.53 -23.79
N PHE A 254 -1.11 39.89 -24.21
CA PHE A 254 -0.82 38.50 -23.92
C PHE A 254 -0.51 38.35 -22.44
N ILE A 255 -1.02 37.28 -21.83
CA ILE A 255 -0.87 37.03 -20.41
C ILE A 255 -0.17 35.69 -20.26
N PHE A 256 1.05 35.71 -19.74
CA PHE A 256 1.88 34.55 -19.51
C PHE A 256 1.78 34.19 -18.03
N ILE A 257 1.47 32.93 -17.75
CA ILE A 257 1.37 32.42 -16.38
C ILE A 257 2.36 31.27 -16.28
N LYS A 258 3.34 31.42 -15.41
CA LYS A 258 4.36 30.42 -15.12
C LYS A 258 4.05 29.77 -13.78
N ALA A 259 3.99 28.44 -13.74
CA ALA A 259 4.02 27.68 -12.50
C ALA A 259 5.43 27.13 -12.30
N VAL A 260 5.99 27.30 -11.10
CA VAL A 260 7.31 26.81 -10.71
C VAL A 260 7.12 25.79 -9.58
N ASP A 261 7.65 24.59 -9.75
CA ASP A 261 7.62 23.56 -8.70
C ASP A 261 8.75 23.74 -7.67
N ASN A 262 8.75 22.90 -6.62
CA ASN A 262 9.80 22.93 -5.60
C ASN A 262 11.17 22.43 -6.10
N ALA A 263 11.23 21.81 -7.28
CA ALA A 263 12.46 21.39 -7.94
C ALA A 263 13.02 22.43 -8.94
N GLY A 264 12.27 23.50 -9.21
CA GLY A 264 12.61 24.59 -10.12
C GLY A 264 12.25 24.34 -11.58
N ASN A 265 11.42 23.33 -11.92
CA ASN A 265 10.90 23.20 -13.27
C ASN A 265 9.75 24.18 -13.50
N GLU A 266 9.66 24.68 -14.74
CA GLU A 266 8.72 25.73 -15.11
C GLU A 266 7.70 25.24 -16.13
N ARG A 267 6.43 25.55 -15.91
CA ARG A 267 5.36 25.41 -16.92
C ARG A 267 4.76 26.76 -17.23
N ILE A 268 4.89 27.22 -18.47
CA ILE A 268 4.28 28.47 -18.93
C ILE A 268 3.04 28.19 -19.79
N VAL A 269 1.93 28.86 -19.47
CA VAL A 269 0.69 28.90 -20.26
C VAL A 269 0.44 30.33 -20.71
N VAL A 270 -0.10 30.49 -21.92
CA VAL A 270 -0.36 31.80 -22.52
C VAL A 270 -1.85 31.97 -22.78
N ILE A 271 -2.38 33.11 -22.35
CA ILE A 271 -3.71 33.59 -22.72
C ILE A 271 -3.52 34.67 -23.78
N ASN A 272 -4.19 34.49 -24.92
CA ASN A 272 -4.19 35.49 -25.98
C ASN A 272 -5.03 36.70 -25.58
N PRO A 273 -4.71 37.91 -26.10
CA PRO A 273 -5.58 39.07 -25.98
C PRO A 273 -7.02 38.72 -26.33
N ALA A 274 -7.98 39.28 -25.58
CA ALA A 274 -9.39 39.15 -25.90
C ALA A 274 -9.60 39.67 -27.33
N GLN A 275 -10.16 38.80 -28.17
CA GLN A 275 -10.56 39.23 -29.50
C GLN A 275 -11.67 40.27 -29.34
N LYS A 276 -11.52 41.40 -30.02
CA LYS A 276 -12.61 42.36 -30.14
C LYS A 276 -13.63 41.75 -31.08
N ASP A 277 -14.66 41.13 -30.50
CA ASP A 277 -15.83 40.71 -31.26
C ASP A 277 -16.54 41.97 -31.75
N PHE A 278 -16.23 42.39 -32.97
CA PHE A 278 -17.05 43.36 -33.66
C PHE A 278 -18.40 42.69 -33.90
N SER A 279 -19.41 43.14 -33.15
CA SER A 279 -20.77 42.69 -33.34
C SER A 279 -21.14 42.79 -34.82
N LEU A 280 -21.67 41.72 -35.38
CA LEU A 280 -22.17 41.67 -36.77
C LEU A 280 -23.15 42.83 -37.04
N ILE A 281 -23.90 43.23 -36.01
CA ILE A 281 -24.80 44.38 -36.02
C ILE A 281 -24.02 45.70 -36.15
N GLN A 282 -22.91 45.88 -35.43
CA GLN A 282 -22.07 47.08 -35.56
C GLN A 282 -21.45 47.17 -36.95
N MET A 283 -20.96 46.07 -37.52
CA MET A 283 -20.44 46.07 -38.90
C MET A 283 -21.53 46.45 -39.91
N VAL A 284 -22.74 45.92 -39.74
CA VAL A 284 -23.90 46.28 -40.57
C VAL A 284 -24.26 47.76 -40.42
N ILE A 285 -24.29 48.31 -39.20
CA ILE A 285 -24.57 49.74 -38.96
C ILE A 285 -23.54 50.62 -39.66
N HIS A 286 -22.23 50.33 -39.52
CA HIS A 286 -21.18 51.10 -40.20
C HIS A 286 -21.30 50.97 -41.73
N SER A 287 -21.65 49.79 -42.24
CA SER A 287 -21.88 49.56 -43.68
C SER A 287 -23.06 50.39 -44.20
N ILE A 288 -24.17 50.46 -43.45
CA ILE A 288 -25.34 51.29 -43.80
C ILE A 288 -24.96 52.78 -43.81
N ILE A 289 -24.21 53.25 -42.81
CA ILE A 289 -23.75 54.64 -42.75
C ILE A 289 -22.89 54.98 -43.98
N ILE A 290 -21.95 54.11 -44.34
CA ILE A 290 -21.09 54.31 -45.53
C ILE A 290 -21.92 54.33 -46.81
N ILE A 291 -22.87 53.39 -46.98
CA ILE A 291 -23.72 53.32 -48.17
C ILE A 291 -24.59 54.57 -48.32
N THR A 292 -25.20 55.04 -47.23
CA THR A 292 -26.03 56.25 -47.25
C THR A 292 -25.22 57.51 -47.57
N LEU A 293 -23.99 57.60 -47.06
CA LEU A 293 -23.09 58.74 -47.32
C LEU A 293 -22.64 58.76 -48.79
N VAL A 294 -22.32 57.60 -49.36
CA VAL A 294 -21.99 57.46 -50.80
C VAL A 294 -23.20 57.80 -51.67
N ALA A 295 -24.39 57.29 -51.35
CA ALA A 295 -25.61 57.59 -52.09
C ALA A 295 -25.93 59.10 -52.05
N GLY A 296 -25.75 59.75 -50.91
CA GLY A 296 -25.90 61.19 -50.75
C GLY A 296 -24.92 61.99 -51.60
N ILE A 297 -23.65 61.59 -51.65
CA ILE A 297 -22.63 62.20 -52.51
C ILE A 297 -22.98 62.04 -53.99
N VAL A 298 -23.35 60.84 -54.42
CA VAL A 298 -23.74 60.57 -55.82
C VAL A 298 -24.97 61.39 -56.22
N TRP A 299 -26.00 61.42 -55.36
CA TRP A 299 -27.20 62.22 -55.58
C TRP A 299 -26.87 63.71 -55.70
N TYR A 300 -26.03 64.23 -54.80
CA TYR A 300 -25.55 65.61 -54.84
C TYR A 300 -24.81 65.90 -56.15
N TYR A 301 -23.92 65.01 -56.58
CA TYR A 301 -23.14 65.18 -57.80
C TYR A 301 -24.00 65.15 -59.07
N VAL A 302 -24.97 64.23 -59.15
CA VAL A 302 -25.93 64.17 -60.27
C VAL A 302 -26.79 65.43 -60.32
N ARG A 303 -27.26 65.92 -59.16
CA ARG A 303 -28.06 67.15 -59.08
C ARG A 303 -27.25 68.40 -59.41
N TYR A 304 -25.98 68.43 -59.02
CA TYR A 304 -25.06 69.52 -59.34
C TYR A 304 -24.79 69.58 -60.86
N ARG A 305 -24.50 68.45 -61.52
CA ARG A 305 -24.30 68.40 -62.99
C ARG A 305 -25.54 68.79 -63.79
N LYS A 306 -26.74 68.50 -63.30
CA LYS A 306 -28.01 68.93 -63.95
C LYS A 306 -28.30 70.43 -63.80
N LYS A 307 -27.59 71.16 -62.93
CA LYS A 307 -27.73 72.62 -62.78
C LYS A 307 -26.69 73.42 -63.57
N THR A 308 -25.61 72.77 -64.01
CA THR A 308 -24.50 73.38 -64.77
C THR A 308 -24.46 72.97 -66.24
N ALA A 309 -25.38 72.09 -66.67
CA ALA A 309 -25.72 71.84 -68.07
C ALA A 309 -27.07 72.51 -68.37
#